data_AF-A0A519IEC4-F1
#
_entry.id   AF-A0A519IEC4-F1
#
_cell.length_a   1.000
_cell.length_b   1.000
_cell.length_c   1.000
_cell.angle_alpha   90.00
_cell.angle_beta   90.00
_cell.angle_gamma   90.00
#
_symmetry.space_group_name_H-M   'P 1'
#
loop_
_entity.id
_entity.type
_entity.pdbx_description
1 polymer ?
#
loop_
_entity_poly.entity_id
_entity_poly.type
_entity_poly.pdbx_seq_one_letter_code
_entity_poly.pdbx_strand_id
1 'polypeptide(L)'
;MFHSIRRPSTSGATRATQLAALAVAALLLSAAHDVTARTRRGVDPNADGSTTARTGVARAAPGGGGVLHGRSVTTDGQGHGSVRSGVAVVGPNGATAVRQGQSARNADGTARHSSAIAAQGDRGTLQSTGAATRSADGSVTQGRTTTATSASTGNSVQASSSYNKDTGLTRNASCFDASGAAMACPTRP
;
A
#
# COMPACT_ATOMS: atom_id res chain seq x y z
N MET A 1 -2.60 -16.42 44.07
CA MET A 1 -3.63 -16.78 43.06
C MET A 1 -3.59 -15.75 41.93
N PHE A 2 -2.84 -16.03 40.87
CA PHE A 2 -2.79 -15.17 39.68
C PHE A 2 -3.80 -15.70 38.65
N HIS A 3 -4.80 -14.88 38.32
CA HIS A 3 -5.74 -15.18 37.24
C HIS A 3 -5.16 -14.68 35.91
N SER A 4 -4.96 -15.61 34.99
CA SER A 4 -4.51 -15.36 33.62
C SER A 4 -5.70 -14.92 32.75
N ILE A 5 -5.70 -13.67 32.30
CA ILE A 5 -6.69 -13.15 31.34
C ILE A 5 -6.17 -13.43 29.94
N ARG A 6 -6.71 -14.47 29.28
CA ARG A 6 -6.54 -14.67 27.84
C ARG A 6 -7.32 -13.60 27.10
N ARG A 7 -6.63 -12.70 26.39
CA ARG A 7 -7.25 -11.81 25.39
C ARG A 7 -7.50 -12.58 24.10
N PRO A 8 -8.69 -12.46 23.47
CA PRO A 8 -8.97 -13.10 22.19
C PRO A 8 -8.18 -12.47 21.06
N SER A 9 -7.64 -13.31 20.17
CA SER A 9 -6.91 -12.95 18.96
C SER A 9 -7.87 -12.43 17.89
N THR A 10 -7.81 -11.15 17.57
CA THR A 10 -8.59 -10.50 16.50
C THR A 10 -7.83 -10.46 15.16
N SER A 11 -7.22 -11.58 14.75
CA SER A 11 -6.49 -11.66 13.47
C SER A 11 -7.34 -12.10 12.26
N GLY A 12 -8.60 -12.48 12.46
CA GLY A 12 -9.45 -13.04 11.40
C GLY A 12 -10.21 -12.01 10.55
N ALA A 13 -10.60 -10.87 11.11
CA ALA A 13 -11.54 -9.93 10.48
C ALA A 13 -10.93 -9.05 9.38
N THR A 14 -9.60 -8.88 9.37
CA THR A 14 -8.89 -8.01 8.40
C THR A 14 -8.62 -8.68 7.06
N ARG A 15 -8.62 -10.02 6.99
CA ARG A 15 -8.36 -10.75 5.74
C ARG A 15 -9.55 -10.71 4.78
N ALA A 16 -10.78 -10.79 5.30
CA ALA A 16 -12.00 -10.86 4.50
C ALA A 16 -12.30 -9.54 3.75
N THR A 17 -12.00 -8.38 4.35
CA THR A 17 -12.21 -7.07 3.72
C THR A 17 -11.15 -6.72 2.65
N GLN A 18 -10.00 -7.40 2.65
CA GLN A 18 -8.88 -7.10 1.76
C GLN A 18 -8.90 -7.90 0.44
N LEU A 19 -9.51 -9.10 0.44
CA LEU A 19 -9.78 -9.89 -0.77
C LEU A 19 -10.76 -9.18 -1.73
N ALA A 20 -11.71 -8.40 -1.20
CA ALA A 20 -12.67 -7.66 -2.00
C ALA A 20 -12.03 -6.59 -2.91
N ALA A 21 -10.92 -5.96 -2.46
CA ALA A 21 -10.23 -4.93 -3.24
C ALA A 21 -9.48 -5.50 -4.47
N LEU A 22 -8.97 -6.74 -4.39
CA LEU A 22 -8.33 -7.44 -5.50
C LEU A 22 -9.36 -7.88 -6.56
N ALA A 23 -10.55 -8.32 -6.13
CA ALA A 23 -11.61 -8.75 -7.04
C ALA A 23 -12.14 -7.60 -7.93
N VAL A 24 -12.29 -6.38 -7.38
CA VAL A 24 -12.75 -5.22 -8.14
C VAL A 24 -11.70 -4.76 -9.17
N ALA A 25 -10.41 -4.83 -8.83
CA ALA A 25 -9.33 -4.48 -9.75
C ALA A 25 -9.23 -5.44 -10.95
N ALA A 26 -9.47 -6.74 -10.72
CA ALA A 26 -9.52 -7.74 -11.78
C ALA A 26 -10.72 -7.56 -12.72
N LEU A 27 -11.92 -7.26 -12.19
CA LEU A 27 -13.11 -7.01 -13.01
C LEU A 27 -12.94 -5.78 -13.91
N LEU A 28 -12.37 -4.68 -13.40
CA LEU A 28 -12.19 -3.44 -14.18
C LEU A 28 -11.18 -3.60 -15.33
N LEU A 29 -10.27 -4.56 -15.25
CA LEU A 29 -9.27 -4.80 -16.30
C LEU A 29 -9.78 -5.68 -17.44
N SER A 30 -10.76 -6.55 -17.16
CA SER A 30 -11.39 -7.41 -18.17
C SER A 30 -12.25 -6.67 -19.21
N ALA A 31 -12.48 -5.36 -19.05
CA ALA A 31 -13.18 -4.53 -20.04
C ALA A 31 -12.23 -3.77 -20.99
N ALA A 32 -10.90 -3.93 -20.85
CA ALA A 32 -9.91 -3.07 -21.51
C ALA A 32 -9.13 -3.74 -22.67
N HIS A 33 -9.67 -4.81 -23.26
CA HIS A 33 -8.93 -5.71 -24.17
C HIS A 33 -8.39 -5.06 -25.46
N ASP A 34 -8.83 -3.84 -25.84
CA ASP A 34 -8.34 -3.13 -27.04
C ASP A 34 -7.86 -1.68 -26.75
N VAL A 35 -7.31 -1.40 -25.57
CA VAL A 35 -6.98 -0.01 -25.17
C VAL A 35 -5.48 0.30 -25.24
N THR A 36 -5.07 0.96 -26.32
CA THR A 36 -3.79 1.68 -26.45
C THR A 36 -3.82 2.94 -25.56
N ALA A 37 -3.53 2.79 -24.27
CA ALA A 37 -3.34 3.86 -23.28
C ALA A 37 -4.41 5.00 -23.25
N ARG A 38 -5.36 4.96 -22.31
CA ARG A 38 -6.28 6.09 -22.04
C ARG A 38 -5.79 6.94 -20.87
N THR A 39 -5.82 8.26 -21.04
CA THR A 39 -5.61 9.22 -19.95
C THR A 39 -6.84 10.11 -19.80
N ARG A 40 -7.23 10.39 -18.56
CA ARG A 40 -8.27 11.36 -18.19
C ARG A 40 -7.69 12.35 -17.20
N ARG A 41 -8.00 13.63 -17.37
CA ARG A 41 -7.62 14.71 -16.47
C ARG A 41 -8.85 15.58 -16.21
N GLY A 42 -8.99 16.06 -14.99
CA GLY A 42 -10.06 16.96 -14.59
C GLY A 42 -9.61 17.85 -13.44
N VAL A 43 -10.21 19.03 -13.37
CA VAL A 43 -10.05 19.96 -12.26
C VAL A 43 -11.44 20.41 -11.86
N ASP A 44 -11.76 20.25 -10.58
CA ASP A 44 -13.07 20.57 -10.04
C ASP A 44 -12.89 21.56 -8.87
N PRO A 45 -13.57 22.71 -8.87
CA PRO A 45 -13.71 23.51 -7.67
C PRO A 45 -14.66 22.79 -6.70
N ASN A 46 -14.41 22.93 -5.41
CA ASN A 46 -15.24 22.38 -4.35
C ASN A 46 -16.03 23.50 -3.65
N ALA A 47 -17.16 23.14 -3.03
CA ALA A 47 -18.04 24.10 -2.34
C ALA A 47 -17.35 24.80 -1.14
N ASP A 48 -16.33 24.17 -0.56
CA ASP A 48 -15.51 24.71 0.53
C ASP A 48 -14.40 25.66 0.07
N GLY A 49 -14.35 26.00 -1.23
CA GLY A 49 -13.34 26.86 -1.83
C GLY A 49 -12.01 26.15 -2.15
N SER A 50 -11.89 24.85 -1.86
CA SER A 50 -10.74 24.06 -2.30
C SER A 50 -10.84 23.70 -3.79
N THR A 51 -9.73 23.28 -4.40
CA THR A 51 -9.68 22.79 -5.78
C THR A 51 -9.09 21.38 -5.80
N THR A 52 -9.75 20.47 -6.52
CA THR A 52 -9.29 19.10 -6.72
C THR A 52 -8.90 18.85 -8.17
N ALA A 53 -7.63 18.50 -8.42
CA ALA A 53 -7.15 18.01 -9.70
C ALA A 53 -7.05 16.48 -9.69
N ARG A 54 -7.53 15.83 -10.75
CA ARG A 54 -7.55 14.37 -10.89
C ARG A 54 -6.90 13.94 -12.20
N THR A 55 -6.11 12.86 -12.14
CA THR A 55 -5.55 12.19 -13.31
C THR A 55 -5.74 10.68 -13.19
N GLY A 56 -6.29 10.07 -14.24
CA GLY A 56 -6.40 8.62 -14.40
C GLY A 56 -5.69 8.16 -15.65
N VAL A 57 -4.97 7.03 -15.57
CA VAL A 57 -4.27 6.38 -16.68
C VAL A 57 -4.67 4.90 -16.69
N ALA A 58 -5.06 4.39 -17.84
CA ALA A 58 -5.33 2.98 -18.07
C ALA A 58 -4.53 2.51 -19.28
N ARG A 59 -3.78 1.42 -19.15
CA ARG A 59 -3.00 0.81 -20.23
C ARG A 59 -3.23 -0.69 -20.26
N ALA A 60 -3.61 -1.23 -21.41
CA ALA A 60 -3.52 -2.67 -21.65
C ALA A 60 -2.08 -3.04 -22.01
N ALA A 61 -1.68 -4.28 -21.71
CA ALA A 61 -0.43 -4.87 -22.13
C ALA A 61 -0.71 -6.13 -22.98
N PRO A 62 0.15 -6.44 -23.97
CA PRO A 62 0.05 -7.70 -24.70
C PRO A 62 0.01 -8.90 -23.74
N GLY A 63 -0.79 -9.92 -24.06
CA GLY A 63 -0.91 -11.12 -23.23
C GLY A 63 -1.85 -10.99 -22.03
N GLY A 64 -2.86 -10.11 -22.09
CA GLY A 64 -3.94 -10.04 -21.08
C GLY A 64 -3.60 -9.29 -19.79
N GLY A 65 -2.48 -8.57 -19.76
CA GLY A 65 -2.08 -7.71 -18.65
C GLY A 65 -2.53 -6.26 -18.79
N GLY A 66 -2.22 -5.44 -17.78
CA GLY A 66 -2.47 -4.01 -17.84
C GLY A 66 -2.16 -3.27 -16.54
N VAL A 67 -2.29 -1.95 -16.61
CA VAL A 67 -2.06 -1.02 -15.49
C VAL A 67 -3.19 0.00 -15.44
N LEU A 68 -3.76 0.19 -14.26
CA LEU A 68 -4.63 1.31 -13.92
C LEU A 68 -3.93 2.15 -12.87
N HIS A 69 -3.78 3.45 -13.11
CA HIS A 69 -3.20 4.38 -12.15
C HIS A 69 -4.09 5.62 -11.99
N GLY A 70 -4.39 6.00 -10.76
CA GLY A 70 -5.16 7.18 -10.41
C GLY A 70 -4.40 8.07 -9.44
N ARG A 71 -4.55 9.38 -9.58
CA ARG A 71 -4.07 10.37 -8.61
C ARG A 71 -5.06 11.53 -8.50
N SER A 72 -5.35 11.95 -7.28
CA SER A 72 -6.06 13.18 -6.98
C SER A 72 -5.22 14.06 -6.07
N VAL A 73 -5.22 15.37 -6.32
CA VAL A 73 -4.59 16.39 -5.48
C VAL A 73 -5.67 17.40 -5.13
N THR A 74 -5.85 17.68 -3.84
CA THR A 74 -6.79 18.69 -3.35
C THR A 74 -6.00 19.71 -2.56
N THR A 75 -6.18 20.99 -2.86
CA THR A 75 -5.55 22.10 -2.12
C THR A 75 -6.56 23.19 -1.86
N ASP A 76 -6.41 23.89 -0.73
CA ASP A 76 -7.14 25.11 -0.44
C ASP A 76 -6.23 26.35 -0.45
N GLY A 77 -6.83 27.53 -0.31
CA GLY A 77 -6.11 28.78 -0.17
C GLY A 77 -5.47 28.99 1.21
N GLN A 78 -5.69 28.08 2.15
CA GLN A 78 -5.24 28.19 3.55
C GLN A 78 -3.95 27.38 3.82
N GLY A 79 -3.43 26.69 2.80
CA GLY A 79 -2.19 25.93 2.89
C GLY A 79 -2.38 24.44 3.14
N HIS A 80 -3.62 23.97 3.34
CA HIS A 80 -3.90 22.54 3.40
C HIS A 80 -3.78 21.92 2.01
N GLY A 81 -3.28 20.70 1.98
CA GLY A 81 -3.14 19.95 0.74
C GLY A 81 -3.21 18.47 1.00
N SER A 82 -3.92 17.73 0.17
CA SER A 82 -3.92 16.28 0.21
C SER A 82 -3.69 15.69 -1.18
N VAL A 83 -3.05 14.53 -1.20
CA VAL A 83 -2.82 13.72 -2.38
C VAL A 83 -3.34 12.33 -2.07
N ARG A 84 -4.08 11.74 -3.00
CA ARG A 84 -4.40 10.31 -2.99
C ARG A 84 -3.90 9.72 -4.30
N SER A 85 -3.31 8.54 -4.26
CA SER A 85 -2.89 7.84 -5.45
C SER A 85 -3.09 6.34 -5.30
N GLY A 86 -3.31 5.71 -6.45
CA GLY A 86 -3.56 4.29 -6.55
C GLY A 86 -3.03 3.72 -7.83
N VAL A 87 -2.57 2.48 -7.77
CA VAL A 87 -2.23 1.69 -8.94
C VAL A 87 -2.70 0.25 -8.76
N ALA A 88 -3.22 -0.33 -9.83
CA ALA A 88 -3.45 -1.75 -9.98
C ALA A 88 -2.72 -2.23 -11.23
N VAL A 89 -2.08 -3.38 -11.15
CA VAL A 89 -1.32 -4.02 -12.22
C VAL A 89 -1.77 -5.46 -12.30
N VAL A 90 -1.98 -5.94 -13.53
CA VAL A 90 -2.08 -7.36 -13.85
C VAL A 90 -0.97 -7.67 -14.84
N GLY A 91 -0.13 -8.64 -14.51
CA GLY A 91 0.91 -9.15 -15.38
C GLY A 91 0.36 -10.20 -16.37
N PRO A 92 1.12 -10.52 -17.42
CA PRO A 92 0.69 -11.45 -18.46
C PRO A 92 0.41 -12.87 -17.95
N ASN A 93 1.00 -13.26 -16.81
CA ASN A 93 0.78 -14.58 -16.18
C ASN A 93 -0.31 -14.53 -15.09
N GLY A 94 -1.18 -13.52 -15.09
CA GLY A 94 -2.24 -13.36 -14.07
C GLY A 94 -1.75 -12.87 -12.70
N ALA A 95 -0.45 -12.62 -12.53
CA ALA A 95 0.09 -11.98 -11.33
C ALA A 95 -0.53 -10.59 -11.14
N THR A 96 -0.91 -10.22 -9.92
CA THR A 96 -1.55 -8.95 -9.62
C THR A 96 -0.78 -8.15 -8.59
N ALA A 97 -0.81 -6.83 -8.69
CA ALA A 97 -0.28 -5.94 -7.67
C ALA A 97 -1.14 -4.69 -7.55
N VAL A 98 -1.39 -4.26 -6.32
CA VAL A 98 -2.07 -3.02 -6.00
C VAL A 98 -1.22 -2.20 -5.04
N ARG A 99 -1.19 -0.88 -5.24
CA ARG A 99 -0.63 0.06 -4.28
C ARG A 99 -1.58 1.23 -4.13
N GLN A 100 -1.82 1.63 -2.90
CA GLN A 100 -2.60 2.81 -2.56
C GLN A 100 -1.80 3.68 -1.61
N GLY A 101 -1.95 4.99 -1.72
CA GLY A 101 -1.29 5.94 -0.85
C GLY A 101 -2.05 7.24 -0.71
N GLN A 102 -1.92 7.85 0.45
CA GLN A 102 -2.41 9.19 0.71
C GLN A 102 -1.35 10.00 1.44
N SER A 103 -1.28 11.28 1.12
CA SER A 103 -0.48 12.25 1.85
C SER A 103 -1.34 13.46 2.15
N ALA A 104 -1.13 14.09 3.29
CA ALA A 104 -1.75 15.35 3.65
C ALA A 104 -0.72 16.29 4.26
N ARG A 105 -0.86 17.58 4.03
CA ARG A 105 -0.17 18.66 4.72
C ARG A 105 -1.22 19.61 5.29
N ASN A 106 -0.96 20.15 6.46
CA ASN A 106 -1.80 21.19 7.05
C ASN A 106 -1.07 22.54 7.01
N ALA A 107 -1.82 23.61 7.26
CA ALA A 107 -1.30 24.98 7.29
C ALA A 107 -0.16 25.16 8.31
N ASP A 108 -0.21 24.43 9.42
CA ASP A 108 0.81 24.43 10.49
C ASP A 108 2.14 23.75 10.12
N GLY A 109 2.28 23.25 8.88
CA GLY A 109 3.49 22.56 8.40
C GLY A 109 3.54 21.06 8.72
N THR A 110 2.60 20.54 9.52
CA THR A 110 2.48 19.10 9.76
C THR A 110 2.13 18.37 8.46
N ALA A 111 2.74 17.21 8.24
CA ALA A 111 2.47 16.36 7.10
C ALA A 111 2.33 14.90 7.52
N ARG A 112 1.46 14.17 6.84
CA ARG A 112 1.19 12.75 7.08
C ARG A 112 1.21 12.02 5.76
N HIS A 113 1.67 10.78 5.79
CA HIS A 113 1.63 9.85 4.68
C HIS A 113 1.19 8.48 5.19
N SER A 114 0.35 7.79 4.43
CA SER A 114 0.09 6.36 4.62
C SER A 114 0.01 5.68 3.26
N SER A 115 0.50 4.44 3.19
CA SER A 115 0.37 3.63 1.99
C SER A 115 0.32 2.15 2.30
N ALA A 116 -0.29 1.41 1.38
CA ALA A 116 -0.37 -0.04 1.39
C ALA A 116 -0.02 -0.60 0.00
N ILE A 117 0.58 -1.78 -0.03
CA ILE A 117 0.88 -2.56 -1.22
C ILE A 117 0.42 -3.99 -0.95
N ALA A 118 -0.23 -4.62 -1.93
CA ALA A 118 -0.45 -6.06 -1.96
C ALA A 118 -0.09 -6.58 -3.35
N ALA A 119 0.57 -7.72 -3.44
CA ALA A 119 0.85 -8.40 -4.69
C ALA A 119 0.73 -9.92 -4.53
N GLN A 120 0.38 -10.60 -5.61
CA GLN A 120 0.23 -12.04 -5.70
C GLN A 120 0.66 -12.52 -7.09
N GLY A 121 1.32 -13.67 -7.16
CA GLY A 121 1.55 -14.38 -8.41
C GLY A 121 2.29 -15.69 -8.17
N ASP A 122 2.87 -16.26 -9.21
CA ASP A 122 3.55 -17.57 -9.17
C ASP A 122 4.76 -17.60 -8.22
N ARG A 123 5.31 -16.43 -7.86
CA ARG A 123 6.40 -16.31 -6.88
C ARG A 123 5.91 -16.21 -5.44
N GLY A 124 4.61 -16.05 -5.24
CA GLY A 124 3.96 -15.94 -3.94
C GLY A 124 3.34 -14.58 -3.66
N THR A 125 3.27 -14.22 -2.39
CA THR A 125 2.51 -13.07 -1.89
C THR A 125 3.44 -11.97 -1.37
N LEU A 126 3.01 -10.72 -1.47
CA LEU A 126 3.63 -9.59 -0.79
C LEU A 126 2.53 -8.70 -0.21
N GLN A 127 2.69 -8.28 1.04
CA GLN A 127 1.85 -7.29 1.70
C GLN A 127 2.77 -6.30 2.40
N SER A 128 2.52 -5.00 2.24
CA SER A 128 3.29 -3.98 2.93
C SER A 128 2.41 -2.80 3.30
N THR A 129 2.51 -2.32 4.52
CA THR A 129 1.83 -1.11 4.99
C THR A 129 2.83 -0.20 5.66
N GLY A 130 2.67 1.10 5.47
CA GLY A 130 3.53 2.06 6.12
C GLY A 130 2.88 3.43 6.28
N ALA A 131 3.42 4.18 7.23
CA ALA A 131 3.01 5.54 7.51
C ALA A 131 4.24 6.40 7.85
N ALA A 132 4.12 7.69 7.60
CA ALA A 132 5.09 8.68 8.04
C ALA A 132 4.37 9.94 8.49
N THR A 133 4.88 10.58 9.53
CA THR A 133 4.40 11.87 10.02
C THR A 133 5.60 12.80 10.16
N ARG A 134 5.44 14.04 9.69
CA ARG A 134 6.30 15.16 10.03
C ARG A 134 5.48 16.14 10.85
N SER A 135 5.96 16.48 12.03
CA SER A 135 5.34 17.48 12.90
C SER A 135 5.73 18.90 12.47
N ALA A 136 5.07 19.91 13.02
CA ALA A 136 5.35 21.33 12.73
C ALA A 136 6.78 21.73 13.12
N ASP A 137 7.33 21.12 14.17
CA ASP A 137 8.71 21.32 14.65
C ASP A 137 9.78 20.62 13.78
N GLY A 138 9.37 19.95 12.69
CA GLY A 138 10.27 19.21 11.81
C GLY A 138 10.61 17.79 12.27
N SER A 139 10.12 17.33 13.43
CA SER A 139 10.31 15.94 13.86
C SER A 139 9.61 14.97 12.89
N VAL A 140 10.31 13.90 12.52
CA VAL A 140 9.81 12.88 11.59
C VAL A 140 9.70 11.55 12.31
N THR A 141 8.56 10.88 12.14
CA THR A 141 8.37 9.48 12.49
C THR A 141 7.93 8.72 11.25
N GLN A 142 8.47 7.53 11.04
CA GLN A 142 8.10 6.68 9.92
C GLN A 142 8.12 5.22 10.34
N GLY A 143 7.18 4.44 9.82
CA GLY A 143 7.08 3.01 10.04
C GLY A 143 6.67 2.29 8.76
N ARG A 144 7.19 1.08 8.56
CA ARG A 144 6.71 0.15 7.54
C ARG A 144 6.79 -1.27 8.07
N THR A 145 5.77 -2.06 7.76
CA THR A 145 5.75 -3.51 7.95
C THR A 145 5.54 -4.17 6.60
N THR A 146 6.21 -5.29 6.38
CA THR A 146 6.16 -6.03 5.12
C THR A 146 6.14 -7.51 5.44
N THR A 147 5.20 -8.24 4.83
CA THR A 147 5.18 -9.69 4.81
C THR A 147 5.34 -10.15 3.37
N ALA A 148 6.23 -11.09 3.13
CA ALA A 148 6.34 -11.77 1.85
C ALA A 148 6.34 -13.28 2.07
N THR A 149 5.65 -14.02 1.22
CA THR A 149 5.56 -15.48 1.28
C THR A 149 5.97 -16.04 -0.06
N SER A 150 6.87 -17.01 -0.06
CA SER A 150 7.28 -17.74 -1.26
C SER A 150 6.21 -18.76 -1.63
N ALA A 151 5.77 -18.77 -2.89
CA ALA A 151 4.89 -19.84 -3.39
C ALA A 151 5.61 -21.19 -3.52
N SER A 152 6.92 -21.19 -3.80
CA SER A 152 7.66 -22.43 -4.05
C SER A 152 8.00 -23.20 -2.77
N THR A 153 8.24 -22.49 -1.66
CA THR A 153 8.66 -23.10 -0.40
C THR A 153 7.64 -22.95 0.72
N GLY A 154 6.67 -22.04 0.60
CA GLY A 154 5.76 -21.67 1.69
C GLY A 154 6.41 -20.80 2.78
N ASN A 155 7.74 -20.59 2.72
CA ASN A 155 8.44 -19.78 3.71
C ASN A 155 8.04 -18.32 3.59
N SER A 156 8.04 -17.61 4.72
CA SER A 156 7.70 -16.19 4.78
C SER A 156 8.73 -15.37 5.55
N VAL A 157 8.77 -14.08 5.23
CA VAL A 157 9.51 -13.08 5.99
C VAL A 157 8.56 -11.98 6.43
N GLN A 158 8.65 -11.61 7.70
CA GLN A 158 8.02 -10.42 8.26
C GLN A 158 9.12 -9.43 8.61
N ALA A 159 9.16 -8.32 7.91
CA ALA A 159 10.13 -7.26 8.10
C ALA A 159 9.45 -5.98 8.57
N SER A 160 10.04 -5.30 9.53
CA SER A 160 9.62 -3.97 9.97
C SER A 160 10.79 -3.00 9.91
N SER A 161 10.47 -1.74 9.61
CA SER A 161 11.41 -0.63 9.74
C SER A 161 10.73 0.53 10.42
N SER A 162 11.42 1.19 11.33
CA SER A 162 10.99 2.43 11.96
C SER A 162 12.08 3.47 11.90
N TYR A 163 11.71 4.74 11.77
CA TYR A 163 12.61 5.86 11.87
C TYR A 163 12.02 6.91 12.78
N ASN A 164 12.85 7.48 13.66
CA ASN A 164 12.59 8.77 14.28
C ASN A 164 13.92 9.54 14.42
N LYS A 165 13.84 10.85 14.67
CA LYS A 165 15.03 11.72 14.74
C LYS A 165 16.00 11.36 15.88
N ASP A 166 15.50 10.75 16.96
CA ASP A 166 16.26 10.52 18.20
C ASP A 166 17.01 9.18 18.16
N THR A 167 16.41 8.16 17.55
CA THR A 167 16.98 6.79 17.49
C THR A 167 17.46 6.39 16.10
N GLY A 168 17.22 7.21 15.08
CA GLY A 168 17.55 6.89 13.69
C GLY A 168 16.70 5.74 13.13
N LEU A 169 17.23 5.04 12.13
CA LEU A 169 16.57 3.92 11.44
C LEU A 169 16.80 2.60 12.19
N THR A 170 15.72 1.92 12.54
CA THR A 170 15.72 0.55 13.06
C THR A 170 15.08 -0.38 12.04
N ARG A 171 15.63 -1.59 11.88
CA ARG A 171 15.08 -2.64 11.01
C ARG A 171 15.08 -3.97 11.75
N ASN A 172 13.99 -4.71 11.61
CA ASN A 172 13.84 -6.06 12.13
C ASN A 172 13.31 -6.97 11.02
N ALA A 173 13.71 -8.23 11.06
CA ALA A 173 13.19 -9.26 10.19
C ALA A 173 13.06 -10.57 10.97
N SER A 174 11.96 -11.26 10.77
CA SER A 174 11.70 -12.60 11.28
C SER A 174 11.25 -13.48 10.13
N CYS A 175 11.82 -14.67 10.02
CA CYS A 175 11.52 -15.60 8.95
C CYS A 175 10.83 -16.83 9.52
N PHE A 176 9.92 -17.39 8.73
CA PHE A 176 9.12 -18.54 9.10
C PHE A 176 9.15 -19.57 7.97
N ASP A 177 9.16 -20.84 8.33
CA ASP A 177 8.98 -21.92 7.36
C ASP A 177 7.50 -22.06 6.96
N ALA A 178 7.20 -23.01 6.07
CA ALA A 178 5.84 -23.30 5.61
C ALA A 178 4.86 -23.72 6.72
N SER A 179 5.36 -24.25 7.83
CA SER A 179 4.54 -24.63 9.00
C SER A 179 4.23 -23.43 9.91
N GLY A 180 4.90 -22.31 9.71
CA GLY A 180 4.83 -21.12 10.56
C GLY A 180 5.83 -21.14 11.72
N ALA A 181 6.76 -22.10 11.76
CA ALA A 181 7.81 -22.13 12.77
C ALA A 181 8.90 -21.10 12.43
N ALA A 182 9.43 -20.44 13.45
CA ALA A 182 10.50 -19.46 13.28
C ALA A 182 11.77 -20.14 12.76
N MET A 183 12.39 -19.54 11.75
CA MET A 183 13.64 -20.01 11.16
C MET A 183 14.64 -18.87 10.99
N ALA A 184 15.91 -19.21 10.80
CA ALA A 184 16.93 -18.23 10.46
C ALA A 184 16.59 -17.55 9.13
N CYS A 185 16.70 -16.22 9.09
CA CYS A 185 16.53 -15.50 7.85
C CYS A 185 17.72 -15.74 6.91
N PRO A 186 17.47 -15.96 5.60
CA PRO A 186 18.54 -16.06 4.61
C PRO A 186 19.41 -14.80 4.63
N THR A 187 20.71 -14.97 4.44
CA THR A 187 21.62 -13.84 4.26
C THR A 187 21.26 -13.11 2.96
N ARG A 188 21.28 -11.78 2.99
CA ARG A 188 21.11 -10.97 1.78
C ARG A 188 22.38 -11.15 0.92
N PRO A 189 22.27 -11.47 -0.38
CA PRO A 189 23.41 -11.43 -1.30
C PRO A 189 24.03 -10.04 -1.38
#